data_AF-A0A958XAB2-F1
#
_entry.id   AF-A0A958XAB2-F1
#
_cell.length_a   1.000
_cell.length_b   1.000
_cell.length_c   1.000
_cell.angle_alpha   90.00
_cell.angle_beta   90.00
_cell.angle_gamma   90.00
#
_symmetry.space_group_name_H-M   'P 1'
#
loop_
_entity.id
_entity.type
_entity.pdbx_description
1 polymer ?
#
loop_
_entity_poly.entity_id
_entity_poly.type
_entity_poly.pdbx_seq_one_letter_code
_entity_poly.pdbx_strand_id
1 'polypeptide(L)'
;SVVMSQAFGHPAFPVDTHIHRLAARWGLSSGKNVEQTERDLKAIFPEASWNKLHLQIIYFGRQYCPARGHKPEECPICSKYGV
;
A
#
# COMPACT_ATOMS: atom_id res chain seq x y z
N SER A 1 -12.38 1.05 0.24
CA SER A 1 -13.31 2.18 0.02
C SER A 1 -12.64 3.49 0.40
N VAL A 2 -12.36 4.33 -0.60
CA VAL A 2 -11.74 5.68 -0.45
C VAL A 2 -12.69 6.67 0.27
N VAL A 3 -13.98 6.33 0.39
CA VAL A 3 -15.04 7.24 0.85
C VAL A 3 -15.08 7.43 2.39
N MET A 4 -14.48 6.55 3.19
CA MET A 4 -14.61 6.63 4.66
C MET A 4 -13.53 7.48 5.34
N SER A 5 -12.38 7.71 4.70
CA SER A 5 -11.28 8.48 5.32
C SER A 5 -11.41 10.00 5.13
N GLN A 6 -12.29 10.48 4.26
CA GLN A 6 -12.46 11.92 4.03
C GLN A 6 -13.53 12.59 4.92
N ALA A 7 -14.34 11.82 5.66
CA ALA A 7 -15.51 12.38 6.35
C ALA A 7 -15.30 12.69 7.85
N PHE A 8 -14.25 12.19 8.52
CA PHE A 8 -14.19 12.21 10.00
C PHE A 8 -12.92 12.75 10.64
N GLY A 9 -11.99 13.35 9.89
CA GLY A 9 -10.84 14.07 10.47
C GLY A 9 -9.88 13.23 11.34
N HIS A 10 -10.05 11.91 11.37
CA HIS A 10 -9.13 10.99 12.03
C HIS A 10 -8.03 10.60 11.05
N PRO A 11 -6.75 10.68 11.43
CA PRO A 11 -5.68 10.15 10.60
C PRO A 11 -5.92 8.65 10.44
N ALA A 12 -6.18 8.24 9.21
CA ALA A 12 -6.25 6.84 8.84
C ALA A 12 -5.22 6.61 7.75
N PHE A 13 -4.66 5.39 7.72
CA PHE A 13 -3.92 4.91 6.57
C PHE A 13 -4.88 4.00 5.80
N PRO A 14 -5.75 4.54 4.93
CA PRO A 14 -6.73 3.72 4.24
C PRO A 14 -6.01 2.70 3.36
N VAL A 15 -6.23 1.41 3.61
CA VAL A 15 -5.71 0.33 2.78
C VAL A 15 -6.75 -0.01 1.71
N ASP A 16 -6.39 0.16 0.45
CA ASP A 16 -7.18 -0.30 -0.69
C ASP A 16 -6.55 -1.54 -1.34
N THR A 17 -7.11 -2.00 -2.46
CA THR A 17 -6.63 -3.19 -3.18
C THR A 17 -5.24 -3.01 -3.79
N HIS A 18 -4.79 -1.78 -4.07
CA HIS A 18 -3.42 -1.51 -4.50
C HIS A 18 -2.48 -1.64 -3.32
N ILE A 19 -2.75 -0.90 -2.24
CA ILE A 19 -1.90 -0.86 -1.05
C ILE A 19 -1.77 -2.25 -0.43
N HIS A 20 -2.87 -2.98 -0.30
CA HIS A 20 -2.86 -4.33 0.26
C HIS A 20 -1.96 -5.28 -0.54
N ARG A 21 -2.11 -5.28 -1.88
CA ARG A 21 -1.29 -6.10 -2.77
C ARG A 21 0.19 -5.70 -2.70
N LEU A 22 0.48 -4.41 -2.70
CA LEU A 22 1.85 -3.90 -2.71
C LEU A 22 2.56 -4.12 -1.37
N ALA A 23 1.87 -3.92 -0.25
CA ALA A 23 2.40 -4.22 1.08
C ALA A 23 2.81 -5.70 1.20
N ALA A 24 2.02 -6.62 0.64
CA ALA A 24 2.38 -8.02 0.57
C ALA A 24 3.60 -8.28 -0.33
N ARG A 25 3.62 -7.73 -1.55
CA ARG A 25 4.75 -7.88 -2.51
C ARG A 25 6.06 -7.27 -2.01
N TRP A 26 6.00 -6.28 -1.13
CA TRP A 26 7.17 -5.60 -0.57
C TRP A 26 7.57 -6.14 0.81
N GLY A 27 6.89 -7.18 1.30
CA GLY A 27 7.18 -7.78 2.60
C GLY A 27 6.85 -6.87 3.79
N LEU A 28 6.06 -5.81 3.58
CA LEU A 28 5.61 -4.90 4.65
C LEU A 28 4.46 -5.48 5.47
N SER A 29 3.74 -6.46 4.92
CA SER A 29 2.69 -7.19 5.62
C SER A 29 2.57 -8.60 5.03
N SER A 30 1.98 -9.52 5.80
CA SER A 30 1.70 -10.89 5.32
C SER A 30 0.62 -10.98 4.23
N GLY A 31 -0.16 -9.91 4.02
CA GLY A 31 -1.23 -9.90 3.01
C GLY A 31 -2.43 -10.79 3.34
N LYS A 32 -2.56 -11.31 4.57
CA LYS A 32 -3.65 -12.21 4.97
C LYS A 32 -5.04 -11.56 4.98
N ASN A 33 -5.12 -10.31 5.45
CA ASN A 33 -6.33 -9.50 5.43
C ASN A 33 -5.98 -8.01 5.48
N VAL A 34 -6.97 -7.17 5.21
CA VAL A 34 -6.81 -5.72 5.10
C VAL A 34 -6.52 -5.09 6.45
N GLU A 35 -7.18 -5.57 7.52
CA GLU A 35 -7.05 -5.05 8.88
C GLU A 35 -5.64 -5.25 9.42
N GLN A 36 -5.03 -6.41 9.16
CA GLN A 36 -3.64 -6.70 9.52
C GLN A 36 -2.70 -5.80 8.72
N THR A 37 -2.94 -5.66 7.42
CA THR A 37 -2.11 -4.79 6.58
C THR A 37 -2.16 -3.35 7.05
N GLU A 38 -3.32 -2.84 7.41
CA GLU A 38 -3.45 -1.48 7.95
C GLU A 38 -2.66 -1.30 9.24
N ARG A 39 -2.75 -2.26 10.18
CA ARG A 39 -1.98 -2.24 11.43
C ARG A 39 -0.48 -2.25 11.16
N ASP A 40 -0.01 -3.12 10.26
CA ASP A 40 1.41 -3.24 9.92
C ASP A 40 1.94 -1.92 9.32
N LEU A 41 1.21 -1.36 8.35
CA LEU A 41 1.63 -0.12 7.69
C LEU A 41 1.59 1.09 8.63
N LYS A 42 0.62 1.16 9.56
CA LYS A 42 0.56 2.19 10.61
C LYS A 42 1.72 2.07 11.61
N ALA A 43 2.20 0.86 11.88
CA ALA A 43 3.36 0.64 12.74
C ALA A 43 4.69 1.00 12.05
N ILE A 44 4.77 0.84 10.73
CA ILE A 44 5.97 1.12 9.93
C ILE A 44 6.12 2.62 9.62
N PHE A 45 5.02 3.29 9.27
CA PHE A 45 5.06 4.66 8.76
C PHE A 45 4.54 5.68 9.78
N PRO A 46 5.18 6.86 9.89
CA PRO A 46 4.72 7.90 10.80
C PRO A 46 3.36 8.48 10.34
N GLU A 47 2.49 8.77 11.30
CA GLU A 47 1.11 9.23 11.08
C GLU A 47 0.99 10.44 10.15
N ALA A 48 1.90 11.41 10.29
CA ALA A 48 1.96 12.60 9.44
C ALA A 48 2.17 12.28 7.94
N SER A 49 2.65 11.08 7.60
CA SER A 49 2.92 10.66 6.21
C SER A 49 1.78 9.85 5.58
N TRP A 50 0.80 9.38 6.35
CA TRP A 50 -0.17 8.37 5.91
C TRP A 50 -0.96 8.79 4.66
N ASN A 51 -1.49 10.01 4.63
CA ASN A 51 -2.24 10.52 3.48
C ASN A 51 -1.38 10.64 2.22
N LYS A 52 -0.13 11.08 2.37
CA LYS A 52 0.81 11.22 1.26
C LYS A 52 1.19 9.84 0.72
N LEU A 53 1.54 8.91 1.60
CA LEU A 53 1.91 7.55 1.25
C LEU A 53 0.77 6.79 0.59
N HIS A 54 -0.47 6.96 1.07
CA HIS A 54 -1.65 6.36 0.47
C HIS A 54 -1.73 6.65 -1.03
N LEU A 55 -1.66 7.93 -1.42
CA LEU A 55 -1.69 8.34 -2.83
C LEU A 55 -0.45 7.86 -3.60
N GLN A 56 0.75 7.99 -3.01
CA GLN A 56 1.99 7.56 -3.66
C GLN A 56 1.99 6.07 -3.99
N ILE A 57 1.55 5.23 -3.07
CA ILE A 57 1.49 3.77 -3.25
C ILE A 57 0.44 3.41 -4.31
N ILE A 58 -0.71 4.09 -4.32
CA ILE A 58 -1.73 3.88 -5.37
C ILE A 58 -1.19 4.25 -6.75
N TYR A 59 -0.58 5.42 -6.89
CA TYR A 59 -0.01 5.85 -8.18
C TYR A 59 1.10 4.91 -8.64
N PHE A 60 1.98 4.50 -7.72
CA PHE A 60 3.02 3.51 -8.02
C PHE A 60 2.41 2.18 -8.50
N GLY A 61 1.39 1.68 -7.80
CA GLY A 61 0.71 0.43 -8.15
C GLY A 61 -0.01 0.48 -9.50
N ARG A 62 -0.41 1.66 -9.95
CA ARG A 62 -1.02 1.84 -11.28
C ARG A 62 0.02 1.89 -12.38
N GLN A 63 1.13 2.60 -12.16
CA GLN A 63 2.13 2.84 -13.19
C GLN A 63 3.14 1.68 -13.33
N TYR A 64 3.63 1.14 -12.20
CA TYR A 64 4.79 0.24 -12.21
C TYR A 64 4.49 -1.17 -11.68
N CYS A 65 3.44 -1.34 -10.88
CA CYS A 65 3.16 -2.62 -10.23
C CYS A 65 1.69 -3.05 -10.39
N PRO A 66 1.25 -3.29 -11.64
CA PRO A 66 -0.15 -3.64 -11.94
C PRO A 66 -0.54 -4.97 -11.27
N ALA A 67 -1.84 -5.21 -11.15
CA ALA A 67 -2.34 -6.46 -10.58
C ALA A 67 -2.11 -7.65 -11.51
N ARG A 68 -2.45 -7.48 -12.80
CA ARG A 68 -2.30 -8.48 -13.87
C ARG A 68 -1.10 -8.13 -14.75
N GLY A 69 -0.37 -9.14 -15.23
CA GLY A 69 0.78 -8.94 -16.11
C GLY A 69 1.95 -8.22 -15.43
N HIS A 70 2.04 -8.28 -14.10
CA HIS A 70 3.16 -7.70 -13.36
C HIS A 70 4.45 -8.45 -13.67
N LYS A 71 5.48 -7.70 -14.06
CA LYS A 71 6.84 -8.18 -14.26
C LYS A 71 7.72 -7.65 -13.13
N PRO A 72 8.09 -8.48 -12.13
CA PRO A 72 8.89 -8.04 -10.99
C PRO A 72 10.22 -7.37 -11.40
N GLU A 73 10.86 -7.86 -12.45
CA GLU A 73 12.12 -7.39 -13.00
C GLU A 73 12.05 -5.97 -13.59
N GLU A 74 10.90 -5.56 -14.13
CA GLU A 74 10.67 -4.20 -14.65
C GLU A 74 10.16 -3.24 -13.56
N CYS A 75 9.74 -3.77 -12.39
CA CYS A 75 9.20 -2.97 -11.30
C CYS A 75 10.32 -2.35 -10.46
N PRO A 76 10.36 -1.01 -10.27
CA PRO A 76 11.46 -0.33 -9.57
C PRO A 76 11.69 -0.78 -8.12
N ILE A 77 10.64 -1.27 -7.44
CA ILE A 77 10.73 -1.74 -6.05
C ILE A 77 10.82 -3.26 -6.00
N CYS A 78 9.94 -3.98 -6.71
CA CYS A 78 9.91 -5.45 -6.63
C CYS A 78 11.19 -6.09 -7.18
N SER A 79 11.86 -5.49 -8.16
CA SER A 79 13.14 -5.99 -8.68
C SER A 79 14.27 -5.98 -7.66
N LYS A 80 14.17 -5.18 -6.59
CA LYS A 80 15.24 -4.99 -5.59
C LYS A 80 14.86 -5.51 -4.21
N TYR A 81 13.60 -5.34 -3.84
CA TYR A 81 13.10 -5.56 -2.48
C TYR A 81 11.81 -6.40 -2.46
N GLY A 82 11.37 -6.90 -3.63
CA GLY A 82 10.21 -7.77 -3.68
C GLY A 82 10.47 -9.09 -2.96
N VAL A 83 9.42 -9.63 -2.35
CA VAL A 83 9.39 -10.98 -1.76
C VAL A 83 8.59 -11.94 -2.63
#